data_AF-A0A939L523-F1
#
_entry.id   AF-A0A939L523-F1
#
_cell.length_a   1.000
_cell.length_b   1.000
_cell.length_c   1.000
_cell.angle_alpha   90.00
_cell.angle_beta   90.00
_cell.angle_gamma   90.00
#
_symmetry.space_group_name_H-M   'P 1'
#
loop_
_entity.id
_entity.type
_entity.pdbx_description
1 polymer ?
#
loop_
_entity_poly.entity_id
_entity_poly.type
_entity_poly.pdbx_seq_one_letter_code
_entity_poly.pdbx_strand_id
1 'polypeptide(L)'
;MSGKEPAATPKRSKTRRTAASPGERLAAAAQELQAALEAVKEAGLEPMDLLEQLREPLAVIDDTATKMRAMRLEGVLAVYPDRSVPVYLISDASGLSAALVTRNAKQAGLELRNRRASS
;
A
#
# COMPACT_ATOMS: atom_id res chain seq x y z
N MET A 1 9.76 -61.35 -33.78
CA MET A 1 10.67 -60.29 -34.28
C MET A 1 10.04 -58.95 -33.94
N SER A 2 10.75 -58.16 -33.13
CA SER A 2 10.27 -57.03 -32.32
C SER A 2 9.51 -55.94 -33.07
N GLY A 3 8.34 -55.58 -32.55
CA GLY A 3 7.74 -54.27 -32.80
C GLY A 3 8.50 -53.22 -31.97
N LYS A 4 9.08 -52.23 -32.65
CA LYS A 4 9.71 -51.06 -32.02
C LYS A 4 8.65 -50.21 -31.32
N GLU A 5 8.80 -50.03 -30.01
CA GLU A 5 8.16 -48.93 -29.28
C GLU A 5 8.69 -47.58 -29.81
N PRO A 6 7.83 -46.57 -30.02
CA PRO A 6 8.32 -45.21 -30.22
C PRO A 6 8.70 -44.60 -28.87
N ALA A 7 9.91 -44.04 -28.83
CA ALA A 7 10.50 -43.38 -27.68
C ALA A 7 9.59 -42.27 -27.12
N ALA A 8 9.39 -42.29 -25.81
CA ALA A 8 8.73 -41.22 -25.07
C ALA A 8 9.52 -39.91 -25.22
N THR A 9 8.96 -38.95 -25.94
CA THR A 9 9.44 -37.56 -25.90
C THR A 9 9.23 -36.97 -24.51
N PRO A 10 10.26 -36.36 -23.88
CA PRO A 10 10.09 -35.71 -22.59
C PRO A 10 9.16 -34.50 -22.76
N LYS A 11 8.04 -34.50 -22.03
CA LYS A 11 7.17 -33.33 -21.88
C LYS A 11 8.00 -32.22 -21.26
N ARG A 12 8.44 -31.28 -22.10
CA ARG A 12 9.09 -30.04 -21.69
C ARG A 12 8.06 -29.25 -20.89
N SER A 13 8.07 -29.42 -19.57
CA SER A 13 7.32 -28.61 -18.63
C SER A 13 7.83 -27.18 -18.77
N LYS A 14 7.14 -26.39 -19.61
CA LYS A 14 7.27 -24.94 -19.60
C LYS A 14 6.83 -24.50 -18.21
N THR A 15 7.79 -24.29 -17.32
CA THR A 15 7.65 -23.45 -16.14
C THR A 15 7.31 -22.06 -16.66
N ARG A 16 6.01 -21.82 -16.81
CA ARG A 16 5.45 -20.50 -17.10
C ARG A 16 5.69 -19.69 -15.84
N ARG A 17 6.85 -19.03 -15.76
CA ARG A 17 7.11 -17.94 -14.81
C ARG A 17 5.99 -16.93 -15.05
N THR A 18 4.96 -16.95 -14.21
CA THR A 18 3.92 -15.94 -14.22
C THR A 18 4.61 -14.62 -13.93
N ALA A 19 4.49 -13.66 -14.84
CA ALA A 19 5.00 -12.32 -14.62
C ALA A 19 4.41 -11.80 -13.30
N ALA A 20 5.24 -11.21 -12.45
CA ALA A 20 4.82 -10.72 -11.15
C ALA A 20 3.63 -9.76 -11.32
N SER A 21 2.60 -9.93 -10.51
CA SER A 21 1.44 -9.05 -10.52
C SER A 21 1.87 -7.61 -10.23
N PRO A 22 1.09 -6.58 -10.64
CA PRO A 22 1.40 -5.20 -10.26
C PRO A 22 1.58 -5.02 -8.74
N GLY A 23 0.80 -5.72 -7.92
CA GLY A 23 0.91 -5.68 -6.47
C GLY A 23 2.20 -6.31 -5.93
N GLU A 24 2.61 -7.45 -6.49
CA GLU A 24 3.89 -8.10 -6.13
C GLU A 24 5.08 -7.22 -6.51
N ARG A 25 5.03 -6.55 -7.68
CA ARG A 25 6.06 -5.60 -8.10
C ARG A 25 6.14 -4.40 -7.16
N LEU A 26 5.00 -3.87 -6.71
CA LEU A 26 4.97 -2.76 -5.75
C LEU A 26 5.52 -3.17 -4.39
N ALA A 27 5.18 -4.38 -3.90
CA ALA A 27 5.71 -4.91 -2.65
C ALA A 27 7.23 -5.07 -2.69
N ALA A 28 7.77 -5.58 -3.80
CA ALA A 28 9.22 -5.69 -4.00
C ALA A 28 9.90 -4.30 -4.00
N ALA A 29 9.34 -3.33 -4.73
CA ALA A 29 9.87 -1.96 -4.76
C ALA A 29 9.87 -1.29 -3.36
N ALA A 30 8.86 -1.58 -2.53
CA ALA A 30 8.83 -1.08 -1.16
C ALA A 30 9.95 -1.68 -0.29
N GLN A 31 10.28 -2.96 -0.47
CA GLN A 31 11.40 -3.61 0.21
C GLN A 31 12.75 -3.04 -0.24
N GLU A 32 12.91 -2.80 -1.55
CA GLU A 32 14.12 -2.17 -2.09
C GLU A 32 14.31 -0.75 -1.56
N LEU A 33 13.23 0.05 -1.49
CA LEU A 33 13.26 1.38 -0.90
C LEU A 33 13.65 1.33 0.58
N GLN A 34 13.10 0.40 1.35
CA GLN A 34 13.45 0.23 2.76
C GLN A 34 14.93 -0.10 2.94
N ALA A 35 15.47 -1.02 2.13
CA ALA A 35 16.88 -1.38 2.18
C ALA A 35 17.78 -0.18 1.81
N ALA A 36 17.40 0.60 0.81
CA ALA A 36 18.14 1.81 0.42
C ALA A 36 18.17 2.87 1.55
N LEU A 37 17.06 3.06 2.26
CA LEU A 37 16.98 4.01 3.38
C LEU A 37 17.86 3.59 4.56
N GLU A 38 17.95 2.30 4.88
CA GLU A 38 18.87 1.83 5.92
C GLU A 38 20.34 1.99 5.51
N ALA A 39 20.69 1.69 4.26
CA ALA A 39 22.07 1.88 3.76
C ALA A 39 22.51 3.35 3.84
N VAL A 40 21.59 4.28 3.54
CA VAL A 40 21.81 5.72 3.67
C VAL A 40 22.08 6.13 5.13
N LYS A 41 21.31 5.57 6.07
CA LYS A 41 21.49 5.84 7.50
C LYS A 41 22.83 5.30 8.01
N GLU A 42 23.27 4.15 7.51
CA GLU A 42 24.58 3.56 7.81
C GLU A 42 25.75 4.34 7.21
N ALA A 43 25.53 5.06 6.10
CA ALA A 43 26.58 5.84 5.43
C ALA A 43 27.06 7.06 6.23
N GLY A 44 26.42 7.40 7.34
CA GLY A 44 26.86 8.50 8.22
C GLY A 44 26.74 9.88 7.59
N LEU A 45 25.85 10.05 6.62
CA LEU A 45 25.51 11.35 6.05
C LEU A 45 24.91 12.25 7.12
N GLU A 46 25.28 13.53 7.09
CA GLU A 46 24.63 14.53 7.93
C GLU A 46 23.14 14.61 7.56
N PRO A 47 22.22 14.64 8.55
CA PRO A 47 20.77 14.56 8.28
C PRO A 47 20.25 15.60 7.29
N MET A 48 20.83 16.80 7.27
CA MET A 48 20.42 17.88 6.37
C MET A 48 20.82 17.63 4.91
N ASP A 49 22.02 17.12 4.67
CA ASP A 49 22.49 16.78 3.32
C ASP A 49 21.66 15.64 2.74
N LEU A 50 21.27 14.69 3.60
CA LEU A 50 20.39 13.60 3.21
C LEU A 50 18.99 14.10 2.81
N LEU A 51 18.39 14.98 3.63
CA LEU A 51 17.08 15.53 3.34
C LEU A 51 17.07 16.34 2.04
N GLU A 52 18.15 17.07 1.76
CA GLU A 52 18.27 17.82 0.49
C GLU A 52 18.37 16.87 -0.71
N GLN A 53 19.20 15.82 -0.62
CA GLN A 53 19.33 14.82 -1.70
C GLN A 53 18.04 14.04 -1.95
N LEU A 54 17.27 13.76 -0.89
CA LEU A 54 16.03 13.00 -0.97
C LEU A 54 14.77 13.85 -1.11
N ARG A 55 14.88 15.17 -1.19
CA ARG A 55 13.73 16.09 -1.19
C ARG A 55 12.68 15.74 -2.25
N GLU A 56 13.09 15.63 -3.51
CA GLU A 56 12.20 15.32 -4.63
C GLU A 56 11.63 13.88 -4.55
N PRO A 57 12.45 12.84 -4.31
CA PRO A 57 11.94 11.49 -4.05
C PRO A 57 10.91 11.42 -2.92
N LEU A 58 11.16 12.11 -1.81
CA LEU A 58 10.24 12.14 -0.66
C LEU A 58 8.93 12.83 -1.01
N ALA A 59 8.96 13.92 -1.78
CA ALA A 59 7.75 14.58 -2.25
C ALA A 59 6.85 13.64 -3.08
N VAL A 60 7.44 12.84 -3.97
CA VAL A 60 6.70 11.84 -4.76
C VAL A 60 6.09 10.74 -3.86
N ILE A 61 6.85 10.29 -2.85
CA ILE A 61 6.37 9.30 -1.88
C ILE A 61 5.21 9.88 -1.07
N ASP A 62 5.31 11.12 -0.59
CA ASP A 62 4.28 11.79 0.19
C ASP A 62 2.97 11.98 -0.61
N ASP A 63 3.07 12.39 -1.87
CA ASP A 63 1.94 12.50 -2.78
C ASP A 63 1.27 11.14 -3.03
N THR A 64 2.08 10.11 -3.24
CA THR A 64 1.60 8.74 -3.48
C THR A 64 0.91 8.19 -2.22
N ALA A 65 1.54 8.37 -1.05
CA ALA A 65 0.97 7.98 0.23
C ALA A 65 -0.35 8.72 0.50
N THR A 66 -0.43 10.00 0.15
CA THR A 66 -1.66 10.81 0.26
C THR A 66 -2.78 10.23 -0.60
N LYS A 67 -2.50 9.89 -1.87
CA LYS A 67 -3.50 9.26 -2.76
C LYS A 67 -3.94 7.88 -2.26
N MET A 68 -3.01 7.05 -1.81
CA MET A 68 -3.34 5.73 -1.26
C MET A 68 -4.23 5.82 -0.01
N ARG A 69 -3.94 6.79 0.86
CA ARG A 69 -4.76 7.08 2.05
C ARG A 69 -6.18 7.51 1.66
N ALA A 70 -6.33 8.35 0.63
CA ALA A 70 -7.63 8.75 0.11
C ALA A 70 -8.42 7.54 -0.44
N MET A 71 -7.80 6.72 -1.30
CA MET A 71 -8.45 5.51 -1.84
C MET A 71 -8.88 4.53 -0.75
N ARG A 72 -8.04 4.35 0.28
CA ARG A 72 -8.39 3.48 1.42
C ARG A 72 -9.58 4.04 2.19
N LEU A 73 -9.64 5.34 2.41
CA LEU A 73 -10.78 5.97 3.06
C LEU A 73 -12.05 5.82 2.22
N GLU A 74 -11.99 6.04 0.91
CA GLU A 74 -13.13 5.82 0.00
C GLU A 74 -13.64 4.38 0.11
N GLY A 75 -12.75 3.39 0.10
CA GLY A 75 -13.11 1.99 0.30
C GLY A 75 -13.78 1.72 1.64
N VAL A 76 -13.26 2.30 2.72
CA VAL A 76 -13.86 2.17 4.06
C VAL A 76 -15.23 2.85 4.12
N LEU A 77 -15.39 4.06 3.59
CA LEU A 77 -16.67 4.77 3.54
C LEU A 77 -17.70 4.05 2.67
N ALA A 78 -17.28 3.39 1.58
CA ALA A 78 -18.16 2.57 0.78
C ALA A 78 -18.70 1.34 1.53
N VAL A 79 -17.90 0.76 2.44
CA VAL A 79 -18.32 -0.34 3.34
C VAL A 79 -19.23 0.15 4.47
N TYR A 80 -19.08 1.41 4.88
CA TYR A 80 -19.88 2.05 5.92
C TYR A 80 -20.73 3.20 5.34
N PRO A 81 -21.75 2.88 4.52
CA PRO A 81 -22.55 3.90 3.83
C PRO A 81 -23.42 4.73 4.79
N ASP A 82 -23.64 4.23 6.02
CA ASP A 82 -24.49 4.86 7.01
C ASP A 82 -23.70 5.76 7.98
N ARG A 83 -24.21 6.97 8.21
CA ARG A 83 -23.60 8.05 9.01
C ARG A 83 -23.55 7.75 10.52
N SER A 84 -23.99 6.56 10.91
CA SER A 84 -24.08 6.09 12.28
C SER A 84 -22.75 5.55 12.83
N VAL A 85 -21.80 5.20 11.96
CA VAL A 85 -20.51 4.62 12.36
C VAL A 85 -19.61 5.68 13.00
N PRO A 86 -19.12 5.44 14.24
CA PRO A 86 -18.20 6.35 14.89
C PRO A 86 -16.88 6.53 14.12
N VAL A 87 -16.36 7.75 14.11
CA VAL A 87 -15.09 8.12 13.43
C VAL A 87 -13.92 7.24 13.84
N TYR A 88 -13.85 6.79 15.10
CA TYR A 88 -12.75 5.96 15.57
C TYR A 88 -12.72 4.56 14.92
N LEU A 89 -13.88 3.96 14.62
CA LEU A 89 -13.93 2.66 13.92
C LEU A 89 -13.45 2.80 12.47
N ILE A 90 -13.78 3.92 11.82
CA ILE A 90 -13.30 4.25 10.48
C ILE A 90 -11.79 4.52 10.51
N SER A 91 -11.30 5.20 11.55
CA SER A 91 -9.88 5.45 11.80
C SER A 91 -9.10 4.13 11.88
N ASP A 92 -9.56 3.18 12.71
CA ASP A 92 -8.90 1.88 12.88
C ASP A 92 -8.90 1.06 11.58
N ALA A 93 -10.04 0.99 10.88
CA ALA A 93 -10.17 0.24 9.62
C ALA A 93 -9.33 0.85 8.47
N SER A 94 -9.29 2.18 8.38
CA SER A 94 -8.53 2.90 7.34
C SER A 94 -7.05 3.05 7.66
N GLY A 95 -6.64 2.85 8.92
CA GLY A 95 -5.28 3.15 9.38
C GLY A 95 -4.94 4.65 9.33
N LEU A 96 -5.95 5.52 9.20
CA LEU A 96 -5.82 6.97 9.22
C LEU A 96 -6.11 7.49 10.61
N SER A 97 -5.58 8.67 10.97
CA SER A 97 -5.97 9.33 12.21
C SER A 97 -7.41 9.83 12.13
N ALA A 98 -8.12 9.84 13.26
CA ALA A 98 -9.49 10.34 13.36
C ALA A 98 -9.65 11.78 12.83
N ALA A 99 -8.62 12.61 12.99
CA ALA A 99 -8.59 13.97 12.45
C ALA A 99 -8.59 14.00 10.91
N LEU A 100 -7.79 13.15 10.26
CA LEU A 100 -7.77 13.02 8.81
C LEU A 100 -9.08 12.42 8.28
N VAL A 101 -9.64 11.42 8.96
CA VAL A 101 -10.95 10.86 8.62
C VAL A 101 -12.03 11.94 8.65
N THR A 102 -12.07 12.75 9.71
CA THR A 102 -13.05 13.83 9.86
C THR A 102 -12.89 14.90 8.78
N ARG A 103 -11.64 15.32 8.49
CA ARG A 103 -11.35 16.31 7.44
C ARG A 103 -11.82 15.82 6.07
N ASN A 104 -11.48 14.59 5.71
CA ASN A 104 -11.81 14.03 4.41
C ASN A 104 -13.32 13.76 4.29
N ALA A 105 -13.96 13.27 5.35
CA ALA A 105 -15.42 13.11 5.40
C ALA A 105 -16.14 14.44 5.20
N LYS A 106 -15.68 15.52 5.84
CA LYS A 106 -16.21 16.87 5.64
C LYS A 106 -16.03 17.36 4.20
N GLN A 107 -14.88 17.11 3.58
CA GLN A 107 -14.63 17.44 2.16
C GLN A 107 -15.55 16.65 1.21
N ALA A 108 -15.89 15.41 1.57
CA ALA A 108 -16.84 14.57 0.84
C ALA A 108 -18.33 14.89 1.15
N GLY A 109 -18.63 15.89 1.98
CA GLY A 109 -20.00 16.25 2.37
C GLY A 109 -20.67 15.26 3.33
N LEU A 110 -19.87 14.44 4.04
CA LEU A 110 -20.34 13.46 5.01
C LEU A 110 -20.31 14.04 6.43
N GLU A 111 -21.42 13.87 7.17
CA GLU A 111 -21.46 14.13 8.61
C GLU A 111 -21.23 12.83 9.37
N LEU A 112 -20.07 12.69 10.02
CA LEU A 112 -19.73 11.53 10.86
C LEU A 112 -20.01 11.83 12.34
N ARG A 113 -20.47 10.82 13.08
CA ARG A 113 -20.70 10.95 14.53
C ARG A 113 -19.38 10.92 15.30
N ASN A 114 -19.10 12.00 16.04
CA ASN A 114 -17.90 12.18 16.87
C ASN A 114 -18.02 11.62 18.30
N ARG A 115 -19.07 10.87 18.65
CA ARG A 115 -19.27 10.39 20.03
C ARG A 115 -18.69 8.98 20.21
N ARG A 116 -17.75 8.82 21.15
CA ARG A 116 -17.65 7.55 21.90
C ARG A 116 -18.98 7.39 22.62
N ALA A 117 -19.65 6.26 22.45
CA ALA A 117 -20.74 5.91 23.36
C ALA A 117 -20.12 5.86 24.76
N SER A 118 -20.44 6.84 25.58
CA SER A 118 -20.19 6.79 27.01
C SER A 118 -21.09 5.67 27.56
N SER A 119 -20.50 4.50 27.78
CA SER A 119 -21.04 3.50 28.70
C SER A 119 -20.72 3.89 30.13
#